data_AF-A0A392S0L1-F1
#
_entry.id   AF-A0A392S0L1-F1
#
_cell.length_a   1.000
_cell.length_b   1.000
_cell.length_c   1.000
_cell.angle_alpha   90.00
_cell.angle_beta   90.00
_cell.angle_gamma   90.00
#
_symmetry.space_group_name_H-M   'P 1'
#
loop_
_entity.id
_entity.type
_entity.pdbx_description
1 polymer ?
#
loop_
_entity_poly.entity_id
_entity_poly.type
_entity_poly.pdbx_seq_one_letter_code
_entity_poly.pdbx_strand_id
1 'polypeptide(L)'
;MRVKLSRLSMEGSTIHWFNLLLETEDDLSWEKLKKALIARYGGRRLENPFEELSTLRQNGSMEEYVEAFELLSSQVGRLPEEQYLG
;
A
#
# COMPACT_ATOMS: atom_id res chain seq x y z
N MET A 1 22.87 -2.54 1.53
CA MET A 1 22.57 -2.47 2.99
C MET A 1 21.07 -2.42 3.30
N ARG A 2 20.27 -1.57 2.65
CA ARG A 2 18.84 -1.37 2.99
C ARG A 2 18.01 -2.66 3.13
N VAL A 3 18.12 -3.57 2.16
CA VAL A 3 17.41 -4.88 2.17
C VAL A 3 17.81 -5.75 3.36
N LYS A 4 19.09 -5.73 3.76
CA LYS A 4 19.55 -6.49 4.94
C LYS A 4 19.00 -5.91 6.25
N LEU A 5 18.92 -4.57 6.33
CA LEU A 5 18.39 -3.89 7.52
C LEU A 5 16.88 -4.02 7.65
N SER A 6 16.12 -4.02 6.55
CA SER A 6 14.66 -4.18 6.60
C SER A 6 14.22 -5.51 7.21
N ARG A 7 15.09 -6.53 7.19
CA ARG A 7 14.85 -7.81 7.87
C ARG A 7 14.52 -7.65 9.36
N LEU A 8 15.09 -6.63 10.03
CA LEU A 8 14.84 -6.37 11.45
C LEU A 8 13.39 -5.96 11.74
N SER A 9 12.68 -5.45 10.73
CA SER A 9 11.27 -5.05 10.83
C SER A 9 10.31 -6.14 10.32
N MET A 10 10.84 -7.29 9.88
CA MET A 10 10.02 -8.41 9.41
C MET A 10 9.71 -9.30 10.60
N GLU A 11 8.52 -9.13 11.17
CA GLU A 11 8.06 -9.89 12.33
C GLU A 11 6.91 -10.84 11.97
N GLY A 12 6.67 -11.84 12.85
CA GLY A 12 5.59 -12.80 12.65
C GLY A 12 5.73 -13.60 11.35
N SER A 13 4.62 -13.82 10.64
CA SER A 13 4.61 -14.60 9.39
C SER A 13 5.35 -13.92 8.23
N THR A 14 5.63 -12.61 8.34
CA THR A 14 6.33 -11.83 7.31
C THR A 14 7.80 -12.26 7.17
N ILE A 15 8.47 -12.68 8.25
CA ILE A 15 9.88 -13.11 8.18
C ILE A 15 10.07 -14.36 7.32
N HIS A 16 9.13 -15.31 7.39
CA HIS A 16 9.21 -16.56 6.62
C HIS A 16 9.11 -16.28 5.12
N TRP A 17 8.17 -15.42 4.73
CA TRP A 17 8.05 -14.98 3.34
C TRP A 17 9.28 -14.19 2.88
N PHE A 18 9.79 -13.28 3.71
CA PHE A 18 10.95 -12.47 3.36
C PHE A 18 12.22 -13.32 3.14
N ASN A 19 12.43 -14.36 3.98
CA ASN A 19 13.53 -15.29 3.79
C ASN A 19 13.39 -16.08 2.48
N LEU A 20 12.19 -16.57 2.17
CA LEU A 20 11.94 -17.23 0.88
C LEU A 20 12.23 -16.30 -0.30
N LEU A 21 11.79 -15.03 -0.23
CA LEU A 21 12.06 -14.04 -1.26
C LEU A 21 13.57 -13.82 -1.47
N LEU A 22 14.36 -13.77 -0.38
CA LEU A 22 15.82 -13.64 -0.46
C LEU A 22 16.50 -14.86 -1.08
N GLU A 23 15.94 -16.06 -0.91
CA GLU A 23 16.48 -17.29 -1.49
C GLU A 23 16.15 -17.43 -2.97
N THR A 24 14.98 -16.93 -3.40
CA THR A 24 14.51 -17.09 -4.77
C THR A 24 14.93 -15.96 -5.72
N GLU A 25 15.29 -14.79 -5.19
CA GLU A 25 15.67 -13.61 -5.99
C GLU A 25 17.18 -13.34 -5.86
N ASP A 26 17.93 -13.75 -6.89
CA ASP A 26 19.41 -13.66 -6.92
C ASP A 26 19.94 -12.23 -6.71
N ASP A 27 19.20 -11.21 -7.16
CA ASP A 27 19.54 -9.79 -6.96
C ASP A 27 18.31 -9.00 -6.47
N LEU A 28 17.94 -9.24 -5.21
CA LEU A 28 16.89 -8.49 -4.54
C LEU A 28 17.36 -7.06 -4.22
N SER A 29 17.11 -6.15 -5.17
CA SER A 29 17.32 -4.72 -4.98
C SER A 29 16.26 -4.11 -4.05
N TRP A 30 16.53 -2.91 -3.52
CA TRP A 30 15.57 -2.17 -2.70
C TRP A 30 14.25 -1.89 -3.43
N GLU A 31 14.32 -1.58 -4.73
CA GLU A 31 13.12 -1.33 -5.55
C GLU A 31 12.29 -2.60 -5.76
N LYS A 32 12.94 -3.75 -5.99
CA LYS A 32 12.25 -5.04 -6.09
C LYS A 32 11.59 -5.42 -4.77
N LEU A 33 12.27 -5.21 -3.64
CA LEU A 33 11.70 -5.46 -2.32
C LEU A 33 10.46 -4.60 -2.07
N LYS A 34 10.50 -3.29 -2.35
CA LYS A 34 9.33 -2.41 -2.21
C LYS A 34 8.15 -2.91 -3.03
N LYS A 35 8.38 -3.29 -4.29
CA LYS A 35 7.33 -3.84 -5.16
C LYS A 35 6.74 -5.14 -4.60
N ALA A 36 7.59 -6.04 -4.10
CA ALA A 36 7.15 -7.29 -3.51
C ALA A 36 6.32 -7.07 -2.23
N LEU A 37 6.70 -6.10 -1.40
CA LEU A 37 5.94 -5.71 -0.21
C LEU A 37 4.56 -5.12 -0.59
N ILE A 38 4.52 -4.24 -1.59
CA ILE A 38 3.27 -3.66 -2.12
C ILE A 38 2.39 -4.77 -2.70
N ALA A 39 2.93 -5.68 -3.50
CA ALA A 39 2.15 -6.78 -4.07
C ALA A 39 1.56 -7.72 -2.99
N ARG A 40 2.29 -7.94 -1.89
CA ARG A 40 1.86 -8.83 -0.81
C ARG A 40 0.91 -8.19 0.18
N TYR A 41 1.15 -6.93 0.55
CA TYR A 41 0.47 -6.24 1.65
C TYR A 41 -0.31 -5.00 1.23
N GLY A 42 -0.15 -4.53 0.00
CA GLY A 42 -0.81 -3.33 -0.52
C GLY A 42 -2.32 -3.46 -0.73
N GLY A 43 -2.84 -4.70 -0.76
CA GLY A 43 -4.25 -4.95 -1.02
C GLY A 43 -4.71 -4.47 -2.40
N ARG A 44 -6.04 -4.44 -2.63
CA ARG A 44 -6.65 -3.95 -3.89
C ARG A 44 -6.51 -2.43 -4.11
N ARG A 45 -6.24 -1.68 -3.03
CA ARG A 45 -6.29 -0.21 -2.96
C ARG A 45 -5.24 0.49 -3.81
N LEU A 46 -4.16 -0.21 -4.13
CA LEU A 46 -3.06 0.29 -4.94
C LEU A 46 -3.20 0.07 -6.44
N GLU A 47 -4.20 -0.69 -6.91
CA GLU A 47 -4.38 -0.94 -8.35
C GLU A 47 -5.14 0.21 -9.05
N ASN A 48 -6.14 0.82 -8.41
CA ASN A 48 -6.85 1.98 -8.97
C ASN A 48 -7.53 2.86 -7.90
N PRO A 49 -6.79 3.71 -7.17
CA PRO A 49 -7.36 4.49 -6.07
C PRO A 49 -8.35 5.56 -6.55
N PHE A 50 -8.30 5.98 -7.83
CA PHE A 50 -9.32 6.85 -8.43
C PHE A 50 -10.69 6.17 -8.55
N GLU A 51 -10.71 4.92 -9.01
CA GLU A 51 -11.95 4.14 -9.13
C GLU A 51 -12.55 3.86 -7.74
N GLU A 52 -11.71 3.50 -6.77
CA GLU A 52 -12.15 3.33 -5.38
C GLU A 52 -12.70 4.63 -4.78
N LEU A 53 -12.09 5.79 -5.04
CA LEU A 53 -12.65 7.08 -4.61
C LEU A 53 -14.01 7.35 -5.25
N SER A 54 -14.14 7.16 -6.57
CA SER A 54 -15.38 7.45 -7.30
C SER A 54 -16.56 6.56 -6.86
N THR A 55 -16.26 5.34 -6.40
CA THR A 55 -17.24 4.36 -5.93
C THR A 55 -17.44 4.40 -4.42
N LEU A 56 -16.66 5.20 -3.68
CA LEU A 56 -16.79 5.33 -2.22
C LEU A 56 -18.18 5.88 -1.86
N ARG A 57 -18.82 5.23 -0.88
CA ARG A 57 -20.13 5.59 -0.33
C ARG A 57 -20.10 5.47 1.18
N GLN A 58 -20.76 6.41 1.86
CA GLN A 58 -20.93 6.34 3.32
C GLN A 58 -21.97 5.26 3.65
N ASN A 59 -21.49 4.07 4.04
CA ASN A 59 -22.34 2.96 4.49
C ASN A 59 -22.38 2.82 6.03
N GLY A 60 -21.50 3.55 6.72
CA GLY A 60 -21.32 3.50 8.18
C GLY A 60 -21.28 4.91 8.79
N SER A 61 -20.45 5.09 9.82
CA SER A 61 -20.33 6.41 10.45
C SER A 61 -19.66 7.44 9.52
N MET A 62 -19.83 8.72 9.85
CA MET A 62 -19.14 9.79 9.14
C MET A 62 -17.63 9.65 9.30
N GLU A 63 -17.19 9.26 10.50
CA GLU A 63 -15.78 9.07 10.83
C GLU A 63 -15.15 7.96 9.98
N GLU A 64 -15.83 6.81 9.84
CA GLU A 64 -15.36 5.69 9.00
C GLU A 64 -15.26 6.09 7.51
N TYR A 65 -16.22 6.89 7.04
CA TYR A 65 -16.19 7.41 5.68
C TYR A 65 -15.03 8.39 5.46
N VAL A 66 -14.82 9.32 6.39
CA VAL A 66 -13.72 10.31 6.31
C VAL A 66 -12.37 9.60 6.33
N GLU A 67 -12.17 8.63 7.24
CA GLU A 67 -10.92 7.85 7.30
C GLU A 67 -10.66 7.11 5.98
N ALA A 68 -11.70 6.48 5.40
CA ALA A 68 -11.58 5.80 4.11
C ALA A 68 -11.26 6.77 2.96
N PHE A 69 -11.89 7.95 2.95
CA PHE A 69 -11.68 8.99 1.94
C PHE A 69 -10.27 9.58 2.01
N GLU A 70 -9.77 9.92 3.20
CA GLU A 70 -8.42 10.46 3.40
C GLU A 70 -7.36 9.44 2.99
N LEU A 71 -7.55 8.17 3.38
CA LEU A 71 -6.64 7.09 3.02
C LEU A 71 -6.57 6.89 1.50
N LEU A 72 -7.70 6.90 0.80
CA LEU A 72 -7.70 6.78 -0.66
C LEU A 72 -7.10 8.02 -1.33
N SER A 73 -7.49 9.22 -0.89
CA SER A 73 -6.97 10.50 -1.41
C SER A 73 -5.45 10.62 -1.26
N SER A 74 -4.87 10.08 -0.19
CA SER A 74 -3.41 10.07 0.02
C SER A 74 -2.64 9.26 -1.04
N GLN A 75 -3.30 8.31 -1.70
CA GLN A 75 -2.68 7.39 -2.67
C GLN A 75 -2.70 7.95 -4.10
N VAL A 76 -3.52 8.97 -4.37
CA VAL A 76 -3.74 9.51 -5.72
C VAL A 76 -2.78 10.66 -6.08
N GLY A 77 -1.97 11.10 -5.11
CA GLY A 77 -1.21 12.35 -5.22
C GLY A 77 -2.13 13.56 -5.07
N ARG A 78 -1.57 14.78 -5.21
CA ARG A 78 -2.39 16.01 -5.17
C ARG A 78 -3.34 16.01 -6.36
N LEU A 79 -4.62 15.78 -6.11
CA LEU A 79 -5.67 16.12 -7.07
C LEU A 79 -5.80 17.66 -7.11
N PRO A 80 -6.16 18.25 -8.25
CA PRO A 80 -6.62 19.64 -8.29
C PRO A 80 -7.76 19.85 -7.29
N GLU A 81 -7.79 20.97 -6.57
CA GLU A 81 -8.83 21.28 -5.55
C GLU A 81 -10.26 21.11 -6.08
N GLU A 82 -10.44 21.39 -7.37
CA GLU A 82 -11.70 21.23 -8.12
C GLU A 82 -12.25 19.80 -8.13
N GLN A 83 -11.42 18.77 -7.89
CA GLN A 83 -11.84 17.36 -7.82
C GLN A 83 -12.17 16.87 -6.39
N TYR A 84 -11.86 17.66 -5.36
CA TYR A 84 -12.24 17.35 -3.98
C TYR A 84 -13.64 17.85 -3.60
N LEU A 85 -14.22 18.71 -4.44
CA LEU A 85 -15.55 19.28 -4.26
C LEU A 85 -16.52 18.52 -5.17
N GLY A 86 -17.15 17.47 -4.63
CA GLY A 86 -18.21 16.73 -5.33
C GLY A 86 -19.38 17.62 -5.74
#